data_AF-A0A929TTM3-F1
#
_entry.id   AF-A0A929TTM3-F1
#
_cell.length_a   1.000
_cell.length_b   1.000
_cell.length_c   1.000
_cell.angle_alpha   90.00
_cell.angle_beta   90.00
_cell.angle_gamma   90.00
#
_symmetry.space_group_name_H-M   'P 1'
#
loop_
_entity.id
_entity.type
_entity.pdbx_description
1 polymer ?
#
loop_
_entity_poly.entity_id
_entity_poly.type
_entity_poly.pdbx_seq_one_letter_code
_entity_poly.pdbx_strand_id
1 'polypeptide(L)' 'MFNITDSRIYMNDDAGKMIAEVTFPSIDDNTIIIDHTFVDDSLR' A
#
# COMPACT_ATOMS: atom_id res chain seq x y z
N MET A 1 0.43 1.35 12.08
CA MET A 1 1.83 1.53 11.62
C MET A 1 1.90 1.13 10.15
N PHE A 2 2.59 1.91 9.31
CA PHE A 2 2.76 1.56 7.90
C PHE A 2 3.90 0.53 7.74
N ASN A 3 3.63 -0.53 6.99
CA ASN A 3 4.60 -1.53 6.60
C ASN A 3 5.04 -1.27 5.17
N ILE A 4 6.35 -1.20 4.94
CA ILE A 4 6.95 -0.86 3.64
C ILE A 4 7.74 -2.06 3.14
N THR A 5 7.51 -2.43 1.90
CA THR A 5 8.22 -3.47 1.15
C THR A 5 8.57 -2.93 -0.24
N ASP A 6 9.42 -3.63 -0.99
CA ASP A 6 10.01 -3.17 -2.26
C ASP A 6 9.00 -2.66 -3.31
N SER A 7 7.75 -3.11 -3.29
CA SER A 7 6.73 -2.68 -4.26
C SER A 7 5.35 -2.46 -3.65
N ARG A 8 5.29 -2.30 -2.33
CA ARG A 8 4.01 -2.19 -1.61
C ARG A 8 4.17 -1.52 -0.27
N ILE A 9 3.23 -0.63 0.04
CA ILE A 9 3.01 -0.03 1.34
C ILE A 9 1.61 -0.43 1.81
N TYR A 10 1.48 -0.92 3.03
CA TYR A 10 0.18 -1.28 3.59
C TYR A 10 0.08 -0.99 5.09
N MET A 11 -1.14 -0.91 5.59
CA MET A 11 -1.44 -0.73 7.00
C MET A 11 -2.53 -1.69 7.43
N ASN A 12 -2.32 -2.33 8.58
CA ASN A 12 -3.33 -3.13 9.24
C ASN A 12 -3.85 -2.38 10.48
N ASP A 13 -5.11 -2.63 10.81
CA ASP A 13 -5.70 -2.23 12.10
C ASP A 13 -5.20 -3.13 13.25
N ASP A 14 -5.68 -2.85 14.47
CA ASP A 14 -5.30 -3.61 15.66
C ASP A 14 -5.80 -5.07 15.65
N ALA A 15 -6.81 -5.38 14.81
CA ALA A 15 -7.32 -6.73 14.60
C ALA A 15 -6.56 -7.49 13.49
N GLY A 16 -5.60 -6.84 12.83
CA GLY A 16 -4.82 -7.39 11.72
C GLY A 16 -5.50 -7.31 10.35
N LYS A 17 -6.66 -6.64 10.25
CA LYS A 17 -7.32 -6.39 8.97
C LYS A 17 -6.58 -5.28 8.23
N MET A 18 -6.30 -5.48 6.94
CA MET A 18 -5.73 -4.44 6.10
C MET A 18 -6.75 -3.32 5.87
N ILE A 19 -6.36 -2.09 6.21
CA ILE A 19 -7.21 -0.90 6.10
C ILE A 19 -6.67 0.14 5.10
N ALA A 20 -5.43 -0.01 4.65
CA ALA A 20 -4.89 0.78 3.55
C ALA A 20 -3.80 0.02 2.80
N GLU A 21 -3.71 0.22 1.50
CA GLU A 21 -2.69 -0.38 0.63
C GLU A 21 -2.38 0.50 -0.58
N VAL A 22 -1.11 0.53 -0.95
CA VAL A 22 -0.62 1.04 -2.23
C VAL A 22 0.39 0.04 -2.79
N THR A 23 0.19 -0.40 -4.03
CA THR A 23 1.20 -1.18 -4.77
C THR A 23 1.88 -0.30 -5.80
N PHE A 24 3.19 -0.44 -5.92
CA PHE A 24 4.01 0.32 -6.85
C PHE A 24 5.15 -0.52 -7.44
N PRO A 25 4.87 -1.41 -8.41
CA PRO A 25 5.93 -2.13 -9.09
C PRO A 25 6.85 -1.18 -9.87
N SER A 26 8.13 -1.52 -9.93
CA SER A 26 9.10 -0.84 -10.80
C SER A 26 8.85 -1.20 -12.26
N ILE A 27 8.75 -0.18 -13.12
CA ILE A 27 8.73 -0.34 -14.57
C ILE A 27 10.17 -0.42 -15.10
N ASP A 28 11.06 0.41 -14.55
CA ASP A 28 12.49 0.47 -14.86
C ASP A 28 13.28 1.03 -13.66
N ASP A 29 14.58 1.23 -13.83
CA ASP A 29 15.50 1.67 -12.77
C ASP A 29 15.15 3.03 -12.15
N ASN A 30 14.37 3.87 -12.85
CA ASN A 30 14.03 5.22 -12.42
C ASN A 30 12.52 5.48 -12.34
N THR A 31 11.70 4.51 -12.73
CA THR A 31 10.26 4.68 -12.87
C THR A 31 9.51 3.57 -12.14
N ILE A 32 8.59 3.98 -11.26
CA ILE A 32 7.58 3.10 -10.67
C ILE A 32 6.19 3.55 -11.15
N ILE A 33 5.25 2.61 -11.20
CA ILE A 33 3.84 2.91 -11.45
C ILE A 33 3.03 2.64 -10.19
N ILE A 34 2.17 3.58 -9.81
CA ILE A 34 1.16 3.32 -8.79
C ILE A 34 0.07 2.49 -9.45
N ASP A 35 0.06 1.18 -9.19
CA ASP A 35 -0.81 0.22 -9.85
C ASP A 35 -2.15 0.08 -9.12
N HIS A 36 -2.11 -0.01 -7.79
CA HIS A 36 -3.31 -0.14 -6.96
C HIS A 36 -3.24 0.81 -5.77
N THR A 37 -4.37 1.45 -5.47
CA THR A 37 -4.58 2.20 -4.23
C THR A 37 -5.89 1.78 -3.60
N PHE A 38 -5.86 1.50 -2.30
CA PHE A 38 -7.02 1.11 -1.51
C PHE A 38 -6.97 1.78 -0.14
N VAL A 39 -8.12 2.28 0.30
CA VAL A 39 -8.34 2.84 1.63
C VAL A 39 -9.71 2.36 2.10
N ASP A 40 -9.76 1.73 3.26
CA ASP A 40 -11.00 1.30 3.88
C ASP A 40 -11.84 2.51 4.30
N ASP A 41 -13.16 2.43 4.14
CA ASP A 41 -14.07 3.53 4.42
C ASP A 41 -14.05 3.97 5.90
N SER A 42 -13.58 3.14 6.83
CA SER A 42 -13.40 3.52 8.23
C SER A 42 -12.36 4.63 8.47
N LEU A 43 -11.51 4.90 7.48
CA LEU A 43 -10.49 5.96 7.52
C LEU A 43 -10.94 7.26 6.83
N ARG A 44 -12.18 7.34 6.33
CA ARG A 44 -12.73 8.50 5.64
C ARG A 44 -13.44 9.49 6.56
#